data_AF-A0A170YK83-F1
#
_entry.id   AF-A0A170YK83-F1
#
_cell.length_a   1.000
_cell.length_b   1.000
_cell.length_c   1.000
_cell.angle_alpha   90.00
_cell.angle_beta   90.00
_cell.angle_gamma   90.00
#
_symmetry.space_group_name_H-M   'P 1'
#
loop_
_entity.id
_entity.type
_entity.pdbx_description
1 polymer ?
#
loop_
_entity_poly.entity_id
_entity_poly.type
_entity_poly.pdbx_seq_one_letter_code
_entity_poly.pdbx_strand_id
1 'polypeptide(L)'
;MGAASYLSNAPYVTKIAFNLFINRFGTKPFVRLSVNDYFWNFTDPLLIFGRSFAPSLVPEDNMGILNQIYKDFTDVITVYMGVESGPRNFFKITKYNGANGLQSWDNETCDSVEGSSEGVSYHQNVFKNDTVKYLRKTICRALPLYYGGDVEMYGMIGYRFNLPNNSFSRPENENEECYREPGYPLLPSGLSDVSPCYHNLPIASSFPHLMFCRAKSDTKISRPYT
;
A
#
# COMPACT_ATOMS: atom_id res chain seq x y z
N MET A 1 15.96 2.75 -8.28
CA MET A 1 15.84 3.23 -6.88
C MET A 1 15.51 2.12 -5.89
N GLY A 2 14.65 1.14 -6.22
CA GLY A 2 14.34 0.00 -5.34
C GLY A 2 15.57 -0.75 -4.78
N ALA A 3 16.44 -1.26 -5.67
CA ALA A 3 17.65 -1.98 -5.26
C ALA A 3 18.61 -1.15 -4.37
N ALA A 4 18.68 0.18 -4.57
CA ALA A 4 19.51 1.04 -3.73
C ALA A 4 18.95 1.17 -2.30
N SER A 5 17.62 1.19 -2.15
CA SER A 5 16.95 1.16 -0.84
C SER A 5 17.20 -0.18 -0.14
N TYR A 6 17.03 -1.29 -0.86
CA TYR A 6 17.26 -2.62 -0.31
C TYR A 6 18.70 -2.82 0.17
N LEU A 7 19.67 -2.29 -0.58
CA LEU A 7 21.10 -2.38 -0.26
C LEU A 7 21.59 -1.26 0.68
N SER A 8 20.71 -0.43 1.25
CA SER A 8 21.11 0.70 2.10
C SER A 8 21.88 0.26 3.33
N ASN A 9 21.55 -0.91 3.89
CA ASN A 9 22.19 -1.50 5.07
C ASN A 9 23.23 -2.57 4.72
N ALA A 10 23.53 -2.78 3.42
CA ALA A 10 24.51 -3.78 3.00
C ALA A 10 25.96 -3.38 3.38
N PRO A 11 26.88 -4.36 3.49
CA PRO A 11 28.31 -4.09 3.69
C PRO A 11 28.89 -3.13 2.64
N TYR A 12 29.91 -2.37 3.03
CA TYR A 12 30.52 -1.36 2.17
C TYR A 12 31.00 -1.90 0.82
N VAL A 13 31.56 -3.12 0.81
CA VAL A 13 32.01 -3.80 -0.42
C VAL A 13 30.85 -4.04 -1.39
N THR A 14 29.69 -4.48 -0.88
CA THR A 14 28.48 -4.68 -1.69
C THR A 14 28.00 -3.37 -2.31
N LYS A 15 28.05 -2.27 -1.55
CA LYS A 15 27.70 -0.93 -2.06
C LYS A 15 28.65 -0.46 -3.17
N ILE A 16 29.96 -0.71 -3.03
CA ILE A 16 30.93 -0.41 -4.11
C ILE A 16 30.60 -1.22 -5.36
N ALA A 17 30.40 -2.53 -5.22
CA ALA A 17 30.09 -3.40 -6.35
C ALA A 17 28.80 -2.94 -7.05
N PHE A 18 27.76 -2.62 -6.28
CA PHE A 18 26.50 -2.11 -6.81
C PHE A 18 26.66 -0.77 -7.55
N ASN A 19 27.45 0.17 -7.02
CA ASN A 19 27.74 1.44 -7.68
C ASN A 19 28.49 1.23 -9.03
N LEU A 20 29.41 0.27 -9.09
CA LEU A 20 30.08 -0.08 -10.35
C LEU A 20 29.07 -0.61 -11.37
N PHE A 21 28.11 -1.44 -10.96
CA PHE A 21 27.06 -1.93 -11.85
C PHE A 21 26.11 -0.83 -12.32
N ILE A 22 25.63 0.04 -11.42
CA ILE A 22 24.79 1.19 -11.79
C ILE A 22 25.49 2.02 -12.88
N ASN A 23 26.78 2.35 -12.66
CA ASN A 23 27.56 3.14 -13.61
C ASN A 23 27.76 2.41 -14.95
N ARG A 24 28.00 1.10 -14.91
CA ARG A 24 28.20 0.28 -16.11
C ARG A 24 26.93 0.16 -16.96
N PHE A 25 25.76 0.00 -16.32
CA PHE A 25 24.47 -0.10 -17.01
C PHE A 25 23.88 1.27 -17.38
N GLY A 26 24.48 2.37 -16.90
CA GLY A 26 24.01 3.72 -17.19
C GLY A 26 22.67 4.06 -16.53
N THR A 27 22.29 3.34 -15.48
CA THR A 27 21.03 3.56 -14.75
C THR A 27 21.08 4.92 -14.04
N LYS A 28 20.04 5.75 -14.24
CA LYS A 28 19.95 7.09 -13.65
C LYS A 28 18.88 7.14 -12.55
N PRO A 29 19.04 7.98 -11.52
CA PRO A 29 17.99 8.21 -10.51
C PRO A 29 16.73 8.83 -11.10
N PHE A 30 16.88 9.72 -12.08
CA PHE A 30 15.78 10.36 -12.78
C PHE A 30 15.82 9.97 -14.25
N VAL A 31 14.68 9.52 -14.77
CA VAL A 31 14.50 9.08 -16.15
C VAL A 31 13.31 9.78 -16.77
N ARG A 32 13.33 9.94 -18.09
CA ARG A 32 12.19 10.45 -18.86
C ARG A 32 11.45 9.26 -19.45
N LEU A 33 10.18 9.13 -19.12
CA LEU A 33 9.32 8.03 -19.58
C LEU A 33 8.04 8.60 -20.18
N SER A 34 7.38 7.81 -21.04
CA SER A 34 5.99 8.07 -21.37
C SER A 34 5.10 7.75 -20.17
N VAL A 35 3.89 8.32 -20.15
CA VAL A 35 2.88 7.98 -19.12
C VAL A 35 2.57 6.47 -19.15
N ASN A 36 2.53 5.87 -20.34
CA ASN A 36 2.31 4.45 -20.50
C ASN A 36 3.43 3.61 -19.88
N ASP A 37 4.69 3.94 -20.15
CA ASP A 37 5.83 3.18 -19.60
C ASP A 37 5.89 3.32 -18.08
N TYR A 38 5.64 4.51 -17.56
CA TYR A 38 5.59 4.75 -16.11
C TYR A 38 4.57 3.85 -15.40
N PHE A 39 3.38 3.66 -15.99
CA PHE A 39 2.34 2.84 -15.39
C PHE A 39 2.45 1.35 -15.72
N TRP A 40 2.84 0.98 -16.94
CA TRP A 40 2.67 -0.39 -17.43
C TRP A 40 3.95 -1.09 -17.87
N ASN A 41 5.00 -0.35 -18.23
CA ASN A 41 6.18 -0.94 -18.86
C ASN A 41 7.46 -0.22 -18.46
N PHE A 42 7.79 -0.27 -17.18
CA PHE A 42 9.01 0.36 -16.66
C PHE A 42 10.09 -0.69 -16.39
N THR A 43 10.93 -0.93 -17.39
CA THR A 43 12.04 -1.90 -17.32
C THR A 43 13.39 -1.18 -17.49
N ASP A 44 14.42 -1.68 -16.78
CA ASP A 44 15.79 -1.17 -16.85
C ASP A 44 16.78 -2.35 -17.06
N PRO A 45 17.90 -2.17 -17.79
CA PRO A 45 18.90 -3.23 -17.98
C PRO A 45 19.43 -3.84 -16.66
N LEU A 46 19.58 -3.05 -15.61
CA LEU A 46 19.99 -3.53 -14.29
C LEU A 46 18.92 -4.44 -13.66
N LEU A 47 17.64 -4.17 -13.92
CA LEU A 47 16.53 -4.98 -13.43
C LEU A 47 16.47 -6.33 -14.13
N ILE A 48 16.60 -6.34 -15.47
CA ILE A 48 16.67 -7.56 -16.27
C ILE A 48 17.86 -8.41 -15.81
N PHE A 49 19.04 -7.79 -15.68
CA PHE A 49 20.25 -8.47 -15.19
C PHE A 49 20.05 -9.03 -13.77
N GLY A 50 19.46 -8.24 -12.88
CA GLY A 50 19.16 -8.65 -11.51
C GLY A 50 18.24 -9.88 -11.45
N ARG A 51 17.17 -9.90 -12.26
CA ARG A 51 16.27 -11.05 -12.34
C ARG A 51 16.97 -12.30 -12.88
N SER A 52 17.83 -12.16 -13.89
CA SER A 52 18.56 -13.31 -14.44
C SER A 52 19.59 -13.89 -13.47
N PHE A 53 20.28 -13.03 -12.69
CA PHE A 53 21.41 -13.46 -11.86
C PHE A 53 21.02 -13.75 -10.40
N ALA A 54 20.00 -13.06 -9.88
CA ALA A 54 19.52 -13.20 -8.50
C ALA A 54 17.97 -13.19 -8.46
N PRO A 55 17.30 -14.17 -9.09
CA PRO A 55 15.84 -14.19 -9.21
C PRO A 55 15.10 -14.21 -7.87
N SER A 56 15.73 -14.74 -6.81
CA SER A 56 15.17 -14.71 -5.44
C SER A 56 15.11 -13.29 -4.86
N LEU A 57 16.04 -12.41 -5.23
CA LEU A 57 16.10 -11.03 -4.76
C LEU A 57 15.36 -10.05 -5.69
N VAL A 58 15.32 -10.37 -6.99
CA VAL A 58 14.69 -9.53 -8.02
C VAL A 58 13.74 -10.41 -8.84
N PRO A 59 12.54 -10.69 -8.32
CA PRO A 59 11.58 -11.54 -9.02
C PRO A 59 10.95 -10.87 -10.26
N GLU A 60 11.01 -9.54 -10.32
CA GLU A 60 10.30 -8.71 -11.29
C GLU A 60 11.24 -8.14 -12.38
N ASP A 61 10.77 -8.10 -13.63
CA ASP A 61 11.45 -7.45 -14.77
C ASP A 61 10.72 -6.19 -15.28
N ASN A 62 9.56 -5.86 -14.72
CA ASN A 62 8.77 -4.70 -15.11
C ASN A 62 8.20 -3.99 -13.88
N MET A 63 8.73 -2.82 -13.56
CA MET A 63 8.38 -2.01 -12.40
C MET A 63 7.30 -0.96 -12.69
N GLY A 64 6.52 -1.11 -13.77
CA GLY A 64 5.38 -0.23 -14.05
C GLY A 64 4.40 -0.26 -12.86
N ILE A 65 3.96 0.89 -12.37
CA ILE A 65 3.20 0.97 -11.11
C ILE A 65 1.90 0.17 -11.20
N LEU A 66 1.12 0.36 -12.26
CA LEU A 66 -0.14 -0.37 -12.46
C LEU A 66 0.13 -1.82 -12.85
N ASN A 67 1.23 -2.11 -13.56
CA ASN A 67 1.67 -3.48 -13.78
C ASN A 67 1.89 -4.20 -12.44
N GLN A 68 2.65 -3.62 -11.50
CA GLN A 68 2.88 -4.22 -10.18
C GLN A 68 1.61 -4.33 -9.33
N ILE A 69 0.66 -3.40 -9.48
CA ILE A 69 -0.63 -3.46 -8.75
C ILE A 69 -1.57 -4.55 -9.32
N TYR A 70 -1.55 -4.78 -10.64
CA TYR A 70 -2.56 -5.60 -11.33
C TYR A 70 -2.03 -6.89 -11.99
N LYS A 71 -0.72 -7.16 -12.00
CA LYS A 71 -0.12 -8.35 -12.64
C LYS A 71 -0.63 -9.65 -12.04
N ASP A 72 -0.74 -9.73 -10.72
CA ASP A 72 -1.28 -10.85 -9.97
C ASP A 72 -2.64 -10.47 -9.35
N PHE A 73 -3.65 -10.33 -10.20
CA PHE A 73 -5.00 -9.87 -9.81
C PHE A 73 -5.87 -10.94 -9.15
N THR A 74 -5.37 -12.17 -9.01
CA THR A 74 -6.17 -13.28 -8.48
C THR A 74 -5.96 -13.41 -6.98
N ASP A 75 -6.68 -12.59 -6.22
CA ASP A 75 -6.81 -12.77 -4.77
C ASP A 75 -8.06 -13.63 -4.47
N VAL A 76 -7.94 -14.60 -3.57
CA VAL A 76 -9.04 -15.46 -3.12
C VAL A 76 -9.61 -14.89 -1.82
N ILE A 77 -10.77 -14.24 -1.93
CA ILE A 77 -11.42 -13.59 -0.79
C ILE A 77 -12.61 -14.42 -0.35
N THR A 78 -12.61 -14.82 0.92
CA THR A 78 -13.76 -15.47 1.54
C THR A 78 -14.59 -14.41 2.26
N VAL A 79 -15.89 -14.38 1.99
CA VAL A 79 -16.83 -13.43 2.60
C VAL A 79 -18.03 -14.19 3.18
N TYR A 80 -18.71 -13.57 4.14
CA TYR A 80 -20.01 -14.03 4.58
C TYR A 80 -21.06 -13.85 3.47
N MET A 81 -21.77 -14.93 3.14
CA MET A 81 -22.89 -14.94 2.21
C MET A 81 -24.08 -15.65 2.84
N GLY A 82 -25.24 -15.58 2.18
CA GLY A 82 -26.46 -16.25 2.64
C GLY A 82 -27.18 -15.52 3.77
N VAL A 83 -28.41 -15.95 4.01
CA VAL A 83 -29.30 -15.36 5.04
C VAL A 83 -28.89 -15.77 6.44
N GLU A 84 -28.27 -16.94 6.58
CA GLU A 84 -27.77 -17.52 7.82
C GLU A 84 -26.66 -16.68 8.47
N SER A 85 -25.88 -15.95 7.68
CA SER A 85 -24.86 -15.03 8.18
C SER A 85 -25.47 -13.77 8.83
N GLY A 86 -26.73 -13.47 8.53
CA GLY A 86 -27.44 -12.27 8.97
C GLY A 86 -27.05 -11.01 8.18
N PRO A 87 -27.94 -9.99 8.15
CA PRO A 87 -27.78 -8.81 7.31
C PRO A 87 -26.52 -8.00 7.63
N ARG A 88 -26.11 -7.99 8.90
CA ARG A 88 -24.98 -7.21 9.41
C ARG A 88 -23.61 -7.84 9.14
N ASN A 89 -23.56 -9.10 8.70
CA ASN A 89 -22.32 -9.76 8.29
C ASN A 89 -22.19 -9.92 6.78
N PHE A 90 -23.30 -9.79 6.05
CA PHE A 90 -23.31 -9.93 4.60
C PHE A 90 -22.15 -9.19 3.93
N PHE A 91 -21.40 -9.92 3.09
CA PHE A 91 -20.27 -9.45 2.29
C PHE A 91 -19.06 -8.92 3.08
N LYS A 92 -18.99 -9.15 4.40
CA LYS A 92 -17.77 -8.91 5.16
C LYS A 92 -16.75 -10.02 4.92
N ILE A 93 -15.49 -9.64 4.78
CA ILE A 93 -14.35 -10.54 4.58
C ILE A 93 -14.09 -11.32 5.86
N THR A 94 -13.87 -12.62 5.70
CA THR A 94 -13.41 -13.54 6.75
C THR A 94 -11.99 -14.00 6.50
N LYS A 95 -11.61 -14.22 5.23
CA LYS A 95 -10.26 -14.65 4.85
C LYS A 95 -9.77 -13.97 3.59
N TYR A 96 -8.47 -13.72 3.56
CA TYR A 96 -7.72 -13.25 2.40
C TYR A 96 -6.67 -14.30 2.04
N ASN A 97 -6.73 -14.85 0.82
CA ASN A 97 -5.86 -15.94 0.36
C ASN A 97 -5.80 -17.14 1.34
N GLY A 98 -6.93 -17.44 1.99
CA GLY A 98 -7.06 -18.53 2.95
C GLY A 98 -6.60 -18.22 4.39
N ALA A 99 -6.02 -17.06 4.64
CA ALA A 99 -5.58 -16.59 5.96
C ALA A 99 -6.53 -15.55 6.56
N ASN A 100 -6.41 -15.29 7.87
CA ASN A 100 -7.25 -14.33 8.61
C ASN A 100 -6.82 -12.86 8.41
N GLY A 101 -5.73 -12.63 7.69
CA GLY A 101 -5.12 -11.32 7.45
C GLY A 101 -4.38 -11.28 6.12
N LEU A 102 -3.68 -10.17 5.86
CA LEU A 102 -2.91 -9.95 4.63
C LEU A 102 -1.59 -10.72 4.59
N GLN A 103 -1.13 -11.28 5.71
CA GLN A 103 0.19 -11.93 5.86
C GLN A 103 1.35 -10.96 5.58
N SER A 104 1.11 -9.67 5.84
CA SER A 104 2.02 -8.57 5.52
C SER A 104 2.59 -7.91 6.77
N TRP A 105 1.92 -8.04 7.91
CA TRP A 105 2.34 -7.43 9.18
C TRP A 105 2.47 -8.47 10.28
N ASP A 106 3.49 -8.32 11.13
CA ASP A 106 3.75 -9.24 12.26
C ASP A 106 2.63 -9.20 13.31
N ASN A 107 2.00 -8.04 13.49
CA ASN A 107 0.92 -7.88 14.45
C ASN A 107 -0.41 -8.38 13.84
N GLU A 108 -0.91 -9.51 14.33
CA GLU A 108 -2.15 -10.14 13.83
C GLU A 108 -3.38 -9.22 13.84
N THR A 109 -3.47 -8.31 14.81
CA THR A 109 -4.61 -7.37 14.88
C THR A 109 -4.54 -6.34 13.76
N CYS A 110 -3.35 -5.87 13.43
CA CYS A 110 -3.12 -4.90 12.36
C CYS A 110 -3.07 -5.53 10.97
N ASP A 111 -2.69 -6.82 10.89
CA ASP A 111 -2.76 -7.63 9.67
C ASP A 111 -4.19 -8.08 9.33
N SER A 112 -5.07 -8.14 10.32
CA SER A 112 -6.44 -8.65 10.17
C SER A 112 -7.26 -7.88 9.15
N VAL A 113 -7.90 -8.64 8.27
CA VAL A 113 -8.90 -8.14 7.31
C VAL A 113 -10.33 -8.41 7.77
N GLU A 114 -10.51 -9.02 8.94
CA GLU A 114 -11.79 -9.57 9.37
C GLU A 114 -12.83 -8.47 9.57
N GLY A 115 -13.99 -8.68 8.99
CA GLY A 115 -15.11 -7.74 9.04
C GLY A 115 -14.99 -6.57 8.08
N SER A 116 -13.92 -6.51 7.27
CA SER A 116 -13.74 -5.47 6.25
C SER A 116 -14.48 -5.78 4.95
N SER A 117 -14.55 -4.80 4.05
CA SER A 117 -15.09 -4.94 2.71
C SER A 117 -14.15 -4.26 1.70
N GLU A 118 -14.09 -4.79 0.48
CA GLU A 118 -13.37 -4.19 -0.64
C GLU A 118 -14.06 -2.95 -1.24
N GLY A 119 -15.22 -2.55 -0.71
CA GLY A 119 -15.98 -1.38 -1.15
C GLY A 119 -16.80 -1.61 -2.42
N VAL A 120 -16.98 -2.86 -2.87
CA VAL A 120 -17.97 -3.22 -3.90
C VAL A 120 -19.38 -3.25 -3.32
N SER A 121 -19.53 -3.79 -2.11
CA SER A 121 -20.76 -3.78 -1.33
C SER A 121 -20.43 -3.71 0.16
N TYR A 122 -21.39 -3.28 0.97
CA TYR A 122 -21.28 -3.28 2.43
C TYR A 122 -22.35 -4.19 3.04
N HIS A 123 -22.28 -4.40 4.36
CA HIS A 123 -23.33 -5.12 5.08
C HIS A 123 -24.67 -4.41 4.93
N GLN A 124 -25.76 -5.15 5.02
CA GLN A 124 -27.11 -4.59 4.95
C GLN A 124 -27.44 -3.84 6.26
N ASN A 125 -28.40 -2.93 6.19
CA ASN A 125 -28.81 -2.07 7.31
C ASN A 125 -27.63 -1.26 7.87
N VAL A 126 -26.92 -0.54 6.99
CA VAL A 126 -25.89 0.42 7.42
C VAL A 126 -26.56 1.62 8.10
N PHE A 127 -26.08 1.98 9.29
CA PHE A 127 -26.54 3.14 10.05
C PHE A 127 -25.45 4.19 10.22
N LYS A 128 -25.84 5.43 10.55
CA LYS A 128 -24.92 6.57 10.71
C LYS A 128 -23.88 6.39 11.81
N ASN A 129 -24.15 5.54 12.81
CA ASN A 129 -23.23 5.22 13.90
C ASN A 129 -22.35 4.00 13.62
N ASP A 130 -22.48 3.37 12.45
CA ASP A 130 -21.63 2.25 12.09
C ASP A 130 -20.19 2.72 11.83
N THR A 131 -19.25 1.83 12.11
CA THR A 131 -17.89 1.91 11.59
C THR A 131 -17.75 0.86 10.50
N VAL A 132 -17.50 1.30 9.27
CA VAL A 132 -17.34 0.43 8.11
C VAL A 132 -15.85 0.18 7.90
N LYS A 133 -15.38 -1.06 8.01
CA LYS A 133 -13.98 -1.39 7.69
C LYS A 133 -13.82 -1.54 6.18
N TYR A 134 -12.87 -0.81 5.60
CA TYR A 134 -12.55 -0.79 4.19
C TYR A 134 -11.15 -1.35 3.93
N LEU A 135 -11.04 -2.27 2.99
CA LEU A 135 -9.79 -2.87 2.57
C LEU A 135 -9.51 -2.55 1.10
N ARG A 136 -8.29 -2.10 0.80
CA ARG A 136 -7.73 -2.11 -0.56
C ARG A 136 -6.30 -2.59 -0.51
N LYS A 137 -5.93 -3.43 -1.47
CA LYS A 137 -4.56 -3.90 -1.70
C LYS A 137 -3.56 -2.74 -1.74
N THR A 138 -3.94 -1.62 -2.36
CA THR A 138 -3.11 -0.39 -2.46
C THR A 138 -2.83 0.31 -1.15
N ILE A 139 -3.61 0.06 -0.10
CA ILE A 139 -3.39 0.64 1.23
C ILE A 139 -2.67 -0.36 2.15
N CYS A 140 -2.63 -1.64 1.79
CA CYS A 140 -1.95 -2.71 2.52
C CYS A 140 -2.46 -2.92 3.96
N ARG A 141 -3.70 -2.51 4.27
CA ARG A 141 -4.38 -2.76 5.57
C ARG A 141 -5.85 -2.39 5.51
N ALA A 142 -6.63 -2.90 6.46
CA ALA A 142 -8.01 -2.48 6.68
C ALA A 142 -8.06 -1.15 7.44
N LEU A 143 -8.92 -0.22 7.01
CA LEU A 143 -9.11 1.09 7.63
C LEU A 143 -10.58 1.33 7.98
N PRO A 144 -10.87 1.96 9.12
CA PRO A 144 -12.24 2.35 9.45
C PRO A 144 -12.67 3.55 8.60
N LEU A 145 -13.92 3.52 8.14
CA LEU A 145 -14.64 4.65 7.57
C LEU A 145 -15.74 5.07 8.55
N TYR A 146 -15.93 6.37 8.71
CA TYR A 146 -16.97 6.94 9.57
C TYR A 146 -17.95 7.79 8.77
N TYR A 147 -19.19 7.84 9.23
CA TYR A 147 -20.21 8.69 8.63
C TYR A 147 -19.78 10.17 8.65
N GLY A 148 -19.90 10.82 7.49
CA GLY A 148 -19.56 12.22 7.28
C GLY A 148 -20.73 13.09 6.80
N GLY A 149 -21.91 12.51 6.58
CA GLY A 149 -23.10 13.24 6.14
C GLY A 149 -24.00 12.44 5.20
N ASP A 150 -25.23 12.93 5.06
CA ASP A 150 -26.16 12.44 4.05
C ASP A 150 -25.81 13.04 2.69
N VAL A 151 -26.02 12.28 1.62
CA VAL A 151 -25.87 12.73 0.24
C VAL A 151 -27.10 12.32 -0.55
N GLU A 152 -27.59 13.19 -1.41
CA GLU A 152 -28.63 12.82 -2.36
C GLU A 152 -27.99 12.46 -3.70
N MET A 153 -28.25 11.24 -4.19
CA MET A 153 -27.80 10.77 -5.49
C MET A 153 -28.94 10.05 -6.19
N TYR A 154 -29.26 10.49 -7.41
CA TYR A 154 -30.31 9.89 -8.22
C TYR A 154 -31.68 9.79 -7.51
N GLY A 155 -32.03 10.79 -6.68
CA GLY A 155 -33.27 10.81 -5.90
C GLY A 155 -33.29 9.87 -4.69
N MET A 156 -32.15 9.28 -4.32
CA MET A 156 -31.99 8.45 -3.13
C MET A 156 -31.07 9.14 -2.11
N ILE A 157 -31.41 9.01 -0.83
CA ILE A 157 -30.54 9.43 0.27
C ILE A 157 -29.52 8.32 0.54
N GLY A 158 -28.25 8.62 0.34
CA GLY A 158 -27.12 7.78 0.70
C GLY A 158 -26.37 8.35 1.90
N TYR A 159 -25.58 7.49 2.56
CA TYR A 159 -24.68 7.88 3.64
C TYR A 159 -23.26 7.95 3.11
N ARG A 160 -22.61 9.11 3.24
CA ARG A 160 -21.19 9.27 2.91
C ARG A 160 -20.36 8.79 4.09
N PHE A 161 -19.54 7.78 3.86
CA PHE A 161 -18.51 7.33 4.81
C PHE A 161 -17.15 7.81 4.35
N ASN A 162 -16.43 8.49 5.23
CA ASN A 162 -15.14 9.11 4.95
C ASN A 162 -14.02 8.36 5.65
N LEU A 163 -12.86 8.34 4.99
CA LEU A 163 -11.62 7.91 5.59
C LEU A 163 -11.12 9.02 6.55
N PRO A 164 -10.79 8.70 7.82
CA PRO A 164 -10.29 9.68 8.79
C PRO A 164 -9.00 10.37 8.36
N ASN A 165 -8.84 11.65 8.71
CA ASN A 165 -7.61 12.39 8.43
C ASN A 165 -6.38 11.79 9.12
N ASN A 166 -6.58 11.15 10.27
CA ASN A 166 -5.53 10.47 11.02
C ASN A 166 -5.31 9.02 10.59
N SER A 167 -5.88 8.57 9.47
CA SER A 167 -5.76 7.18 9.02
C SER A 167 -4.30 6.75 8.92
N PHE A 168 -3.44 7.59 8.36
CA PHE A 168 -2.00 7.33 8.23
C PHE A 168 -1.15 7.95 9.35
N SER A 169 -1.78 8.42 10.43
CA SER A 169 -1.05 8.94 11.59
C SER A 169 -0.37 7.81 12.36
N ARG A 170 0.80 8.11 12.91
CA ARG A 170 1.56 7.24 13.81
C ARG A 170 1.10 7.44 15.26
N PRO A 171 1.12 6.40 16.11
CA PRO A 171 0.85 6.53 17.54
C PRO A 171 1.93 7.38 18.21
N GLU A 172 1.63 7.97 19.37
CA GLU A 172 2.61 8.71 20.16
C GLU A 172 3.69 7.79 20.75
N ASN A 173 3.29 6.57 21.09
CA ASN A 173 4.18 5.52 21.57
C ASN A 173 4.62 4.65 20.38
N GLU A 174 5.91 4.70 20.03
CA GLU A 174 6.46 3.93 18.89
C GLU A 174 6.29 2.42 19.05
N ASN A 175 6.15 1.90 20.27
CA ASN A 175 5.91 0.48 20.52
C ASN A 175 4.51 0.01 20.11
N GLU A 176 3.57 0.95 19.90
CA GLU A 176 2.21 0.67 19.40
C GLU A 176 2.15 0.70 17.87
N GLU A 177 3.26 1.00 17.20
CA GLU A 177 3.29 1.07 15.75
C GLU A 177 3.31 -0.32 15.12
N CYS A 178 2.20 -0.67 14.47
CA CYS A 178 2.03 -1.93 13.76
C CYS A 178 2.64 -1.95 12.35
N TYR A 179 2.57 -0.84 11.63
CA TYR A 179 2.79 -0.79 10.19
C TYR A 179 4.21 -0.31 9.89
N ARG A 180 5.17 -1.16 10.28
CA ARG A 180 6.61 -0.94 10.13
C ARG A 180 7.31 -2.20 9.60
N GLU A 181 8.20 -2.02 8.65
CA GLU A 181 9.16 -3.05 8.28
C GLU A 181 10.33 -3.09 9.29
N PRO A 182 10.65 -4.24 9.89
CA PRO A 182 11.83 -4.39 10.74
C PRO A 182 13.12 -3.99 10.00
N GLY A 183 13.96 -3.18 10.64
CA GLY A 183 15.26 -2.78 10.07
C GLY A 183 15.26 -1.49 9.22
N TYR A 184 14.10 -0.89 8.97
CA TYR A 184 13.99 0.45 8.39
C TYR A 184 13.54 1.51 9.43
N PRO A 185 13.94 2.78 9.26
CA PRO A 185 13.41 3.88 10.06
C PRO A 185 11.90 4.04 9.85
N LEU A 186 11.20 4.44 10.92
CA LEU A 186 9.77 4.76 10.81
C LEU A 186 9.54 5.92 9.83
N LEU A 187 8.53 5.76 8.97
CA LEU A 187 8.08 6.83 8.10
C LEU A 187 7.42 7.95 8.92
N PRO A 188 7.51 9.22 8.47
CA PRO A 188 6.80 10.32 9.09
C PRO A 188 5.30 10.06 9.24
N SER A 189 4.69 10.58 10.32
CA SER A 189 3.23 10.52 10.51
C SER A 189 2.48 11.15 9.35
N GLY A 190 1.49 10.42 8.81
CA GLY A 190 0.77 10.71 7.56
C GLY A 190 1.22 9.85 6.36
N LEU A 191 2.28 9.05 6.52
CA LEU A 191 2.74 8.07 5.55
C LEU A 191 2.58 6.64 6.10
N SER A 192 1.98 5.76 5.31
CA SER A 192 1.96 4.32 5.59
C SER A 192 2.96 3.60 4.71
N ASP A 193 3.70 2.70 5.32
CA ASP A 193 4.49 1.75 4.57
C ASP A 193 3.54 0.76 3.87
N VAL A 194 3.82 0.44 2.62
CA VAL A 194 3.08 -0.59 1.86
C VAL A 194 4.03 -1.59 1.22
N SER A 195 5.35 -1.49 1.48
CA SER A 195 6.34 -2.39 0.88
C SER A 195 6.04 -3.88 1.09
N PRO A 196 5.52 -4.35 2.25
CA PRO A 196 5.27 -5.77 2.45
C PRO A 196 4.23 -6.35 1.47
N CYS A 197 3.25 -5.55 1.04
CA CYS A 197 2.25 -5.97 0.05
C CYS A 197 2.76 -5.93 -1.40
N TYR A 198 3.94 -5.36 -1.65
CA TYR A 198 4.48 -5.09 -2.99
C TYR A 198 5.92 -5.60 -3.15
N HIS A 199 6.17 -6.85 -2.79
CA HIS A 199 7.49 -7.51 -2.92
C HIS A 199 8.64 -6.72 -2.27
N ASN A 200 8.37 -6.07 -1.14
CA ASN A 200 9.34 -5.21 -0.43
C ASN A 200 9.91 -4.06 -1.27
N LEU A 201 9.18 -3.64 -2.31
CA LEU A 201 9.50 -2.40 -3.03
C LEU A 201 9.30 -1.21 -2.09
N PRO A 202 10.24 -0.24 -2.04
CA PRO A 202 10.19 0.89 -1.11
C PRO A 202 9.13 1.91 -1.54
N ILE A 203 7.88 1.58 -1.29
CA ILE A 203 6.70 2.35 -1.66
C ILE A 203 5.97 2.72 -0.37
N ALA A 204 5.53 3.98 -0.29
CA ALA A 204 4.71 4.47 0.80
C ALA A 204 3.42 5.07 0.24
N SER A 205 2.31 4.90 0.97
CA SER A 205 1.04 5.54 0.66
C SER A 205 0.82 6.77 1.55
N SER A 206 0.07 7.74 1.03
CA SER A 206 -0.36 8.95 1.74
C SER A 206 -1.69 9.42 1.15
N PHE A 207 -2.33 10.38 1.83
CA PHE A 207 -3.33 11.19 1.15
C PHE A 207 -2.69 12.01 0.02
N PRO A 208 -3.45 12.34 -1.05
CA PRO A 208 -2.95 13.17 -2.13
C PRO A 208 -2.29 14.45 -1.60
N HIS A 209 -1.18 14.86 -2.24
CA HIS A 209 -0.38 16.01 -1.82
C HIS A 209 0.18 15.94 -0.38
N LEU A 210 0.39 14.73 0.16
CA LEU A 210 0.85 14.53 1.54
C LEU A 210 -0.08 15.19 2.58
N MET A 211 -1.37 15.32 2.28
CA MET A 211 -2.32 15.88 3.24
C MET A 211 -2.28 15.13 4.57
N PHE A 212 -2.39 15.87 5.67
CA PHE A 212 -2.32 15.36 7.04
C PHE A 212 -0.96 14.73 7.43
N CYS A 213 0.07 14.90 6.61
CA CYS A 213 1.43 14.55 6.96
C CYS A 213 2.08 15.64 7.81
N ARG A 214 3.02 15.25 8.68
CA ARG A 214 3.73 16.21 9.55
C ARG A 214 4.76 17.00 8.73
N ALA A 215 4.74 18.33 8.85
CA ALA A 215 5.48 19.34 8.05
C ALA A 215 6.95 19.08 7.64
N LYS A 216 7.69 18.15 8.27
CA LYS A 216 9.05 17.77 7.84
C LYS A 216 9.08 16.97 6.53
N SER A 217 7.97 16.38 6.08
CA SER A 217 7.85 15.70 4.78
C SER A 217 7.49 16.69 3.67
N ASP A 218 6.49 17.54 3.89
CA ASP A 218 5.93 18.46 2.89
C ASP A 218 6.95 19.50 2.44
N THR A 219 7.85 19.92 3.34
CA THR A 219 8.91 20.89 3.05
C THR A 219 10.04 20.35 2.18
N LYS A 220 10.14 19.02 1.98
CA LYS A 220 11.19 18.39 1.15
C LYS A 220 10.80 18.28 -0.33
N ILE A 221 9.54 18.46 -0.66
CA ILE A 221 9.03 18.38 -2.04
C ILE A 221 8.51 19.76 -2.41
N SER A 222 9.42 20.71 -2.65
CA SER A 222 9.05 21.99 -3.24
C SER A 222 8.74 21.80 -4.72
N ARG A 223 7.71 22.51 -5.21
CA ARG A 223 7.55 22.71 -6.65
C ARG A 223 8.78 23.47 -7.14
N PRO A 224 9.53 22.99 -8.15
CA PRO A 224 10.33 23.91 -8.92
C PRO A 224 9.32 24.86 -9.58
N TYR A 225 9.25 26.09 -9.08
CA TYR A 225 8.53 27.16 -9.76
C TYR A 225 9.23 27.37 -11.11
N THR A 226 8.54 27.06 -12.20
CA THR A 226 8.79 27.60 -13.55
C THR A 226 7.51 28.19 -14.06
#